data_AF-A0A2P8ETE1-F1
#
_entry.id   AF-A0A2P8ETE1-F1
#
_cell.length_a   1.000
_cell.length_b   1.000
_cell.length_c   1.000
_cell.angle_alpha   90.00
_cell.angle_beta   90.00
_cell.angle_gamma   90.00
#
_symmetry.space_group_name_H-M   'P 1'
#
loop_
_entity.id
_entity.type
_entity.pdbx_description
1 polymer ?
#
loop_
_entity_poly.entity_id
_entity_poly.type
_entity_poly.pdbx_seq_one_letter_code
_entity_poly.pdbx_strand_id
1 'polypeptide(L)'
;MIASVNTTFFDLLWQLKQELELNGAETIDLPTFIDDPQYRRRILQAADIKALNPAYRQILPELLDSQPLNITRQVRRVPTVKTLHSGGPVHTVESGRKGPGFMTGLLIVMVLLAGVAGLVEFTGDKVVSDLISTAGINRGQDTAPVEAVTAAATAAVAAGASRAPAAASAEAVETLFRLHGSNTIGESLAPELLKAFWQQQGARNVRVEQQDIEVERDVLFSLPGKTALQRIELKAHGSSTGFKGLLSRDADLAMASRRIKDAEKTRLAPLYGDLSSVRTEHVVGMDGLAIIVHPRNPLGSVNTAQLAKLFSGEISNWQQLGGPNQPVRLYSRDENSGTWDSFNSMVLKKHGVALSAQARRFESSMELSDRVSQEPGAIGFIGLPYVLRAKALAVADEAGALPVFPTTFTVSTEDYPLTRRLYMYEPMTLALNSPAHQFINFVTSEEGQEVVRKSGFISQNIQRIQPVLSPELPAEYIALTQGGSRLSLNFRFNSGTFDLDNKAQRDLERVIRFFEKNPGQRAVLIGFSDSTGSAGHNRKLSQQRAGIVRDQLLARGINVAEVHGLGELAPVASNASATGRERNRRVEVWVRDRTRAPAPAS
;
A
#
# COMPACT_ATOMS: atom_id res chain seq x y z
N MET A 1 31.60 -1.88 29.78
CA MET A 1 31.28 -2.85 28.71
C MET A 1 30.09 -2.33 27.94
N ILE A 2 30.18 -2.21 26.60
CA ILE A 2 28.99 -1.92 25.78
C ILE A 2 28.26 -3.25 25.60
N ALA A 3 27.02 -3.36 26.09
CA ALA A 3 26.23 -4.57 25.94
C ALA A 3 25.99 -4.85 24.45
N SER A 4 26.23 -6.09 24.01
CA SER A 4 25.91 -6.50 22.64
C SER A 4 24.39 -6.55 22.48
N VAL A 5 23.83 -5.57 21.77
CA VAL A 5 22.40 -5.53 21.45
C VAL A 5 22.12 -6.58 20.37
N ASN A 6 21.19 -7.49 20.64
CA ASN A 6 20.67 -8.41 19.64
C ASN A 6 19.75 -7.64 18.67
N THR A 7 19.85 -7.94 17.39
CA THR A 7 19.04 -7.32 16.32
C THR A 7 18.58 -8.43 15.37
N THR A 8 17.44 -8.26 14.70
CA THR A 8 16.98 -9.27 13.74
C THR A 8 17.81 -9.24 12.46
N PHE A 9 17.81 -10.34 11.71
CA PHE A 9 18.37 -10.34 10.37
C PHE A 9 17.62 -9.36 9.44
N PHE A 10 16.30 -9.22 9.60
CA PHE A 10 15.49 -8.18 8.94
C PHE A 10 15.98 -6.75 9.23
N ASP A 11 16.29 -6.42 10.48
CA ASP A 11 16.81 -5.11 10.87
C ASP A 11 18.18 -4.82 10.20
N LEU A 12 19.02 -5.84 10.03
CA LEU A 12 20.30 -5.72 9.33
C LEU A 12 20.12 -5.61 7.82
N LEU A 13 19.17 -6.34 7.22
CA LEU A 13 18.79 -6.19 5.82
C LEU A 13 18.27 -4.77 5.53
N TRP A 14 17.44 -4.23 6.42
CA TRP A 14 16.96 -2.84 6.35
C TRP A 14 18.13 -1.85 6.41
N GLN A 15 19.03 -1.99 7.37
CA GLN A 15 20.18 -1.10 7.53
C GLN A 15 21.18 -1.22 6.36
N LEU A 16 21.37 -2.43 5.82
CA LEU A 16 22.19 -2.66 4.64
C LEU A 16 21.58 -2.01 3.39
N LYS A 17 20.26 -2.15 3.17
CA LYS A 17 19.55 -1.41 2.11
C LYS A 17 19.86 0.09 2.18
N GLN A 18 19.73 0.68 3.37
CA GLN A 18 19.99 2.11 3.57
C GLN A 18 21.45 2.49 3.26
N GLU A 19 22.43 1.69 3.67
CA GLU A 19 23.84 1.96 3.35
C GLU A 19 24.17 1.79 1.86
N LEU A 20 23.56 0.80 1.19
CA LEU A 20 23.70 0.60 -0.25
C LEU A 20 23.13 1.78 -1.04
N GLU A 21 21.90 2.22 -0.73
CA GLU A 21 21.25 3.37 -1.37
C GLU A 21 22.02 4.68 -1.12
N LEU A 22 22.54 4.89 0.10
CA LEU A 22 23.40 6.04 0.41
C LEU A 22 24.74 6.01 -0.33
N ASN A 23 25.27 4.83 -0.63
CA ASN A 23 26.49 4.63 -1.42
C ASN A 23 26.23 4.59 -2.94
N GLY A 24 25.05 5.00 -3.40
CA GLY A 24 24.73 5.18 -4.82
C GLY A 24 24.15 3.96 -5.54
N ALA A 25 23.70 2.92 -4.80
CA ALA A 25 22.87 1.88 -5.40
C ALA A 25 21.51 2.45 -5.84
N GLU A 26 20.89 1.80 -6.83
CA GLU A 26 19.48 2.06 -7.18
C GLU A 26 18.56 1.77 -5.99
N THR A 27 17.36 2.40 -5.97
CA THR A 27 16.36 2.13 -4.94
C THR A 27 16.05 0.63 -4.87
N ILE A 28 16.28 0.04 -3.69
CA ILE A 28 16.17 -1.40 -3.50
C ILE A 28 14.73 -1.73 -3.10
N ASP A 29 14.04 -2.57 -3.88
CA ASP A 29 12.80 -3.16 -3.42
C ASP A 29 13.11 -4.21 -2.35
N LEU A 30 12.94 -3.86 -1.07
CA LEU A 30 13.33 -4.75 0.03
C LEU A 30 12.60 -6.10 0.00
N PRO A 31 11.29 -6.20 -0.30
CA PRO A 31 10.63 -7.49 -0.46
C PRO A 31 11.28 -8.36 -1.53
N THR A 32 11.53 -7.84 -2.74
CA THR A 32 12.25 -8.61 -3.78
C THR A 32 13.69 -8.93 -3.35
N PHE A 33 14.38 -8.04 -2.61
CA PHE A 33 15.71 -8.33 -2.07
C PHE A 33 15.73 -9.46 -1.03
N ILE A 34 14.66 -9.61 -0.25
CA ILE A 34 14.48 -10.73 0.68
C ILE A 34 14.18 -12.02 -0.08
N ASP A 35 13.17 -11.98 -0.95
CA ASP A 35 12.52 -13.17 -1.52
C ASP A 35 13.22 -13.70 -2.81
N ASP A 36 13.95 -12.86 -3.55
CA ASP A 36 14.66 -13.24 -4.79
C ASP A 36 16.21 -13.18 -4.63
N PRO A 37 16.88 -14.35 -4.55
CA PRO A 37 18.34 -14.43 -4.50
C PRO A 37 19.06 -13.88 -5.75
N GLN A 38 18.43 -13.88 -6.93
CA GLN A 38 19.05 -13.34 -8.16
C GLN A 38 19.05 -11.82 -8.14
N TYR A 39 17.91 -11.20 -7.84
CA TYR A 39 17.84 -9.75 -7.63
C TYR A 39 18.79 -9.29 -6.51
N ARG A 40 18.81 -9.99 -5.37
CA ARG A 40 19.73 -9.73 -4.26
C ARG A 40 21.20 -9.80 -4.69
N ARG A 41 21.61 -10.85 -5.41
CA ARG A 41 22.98 -10.98 -5.95
C ARG A 41 23.33 -9.85 -6.90
N ARG A 42 22.43 -9.49 -7.83
CA ARG A 42 22.65 -8.38 -8.79
C ARG A 42 22.92 -7.06 -8.08
N ILE A 43 22.10 -6.71 -7.09
CA ILE A 43 22.30 -5.49 -6.26
C ILE A 43 23.66 -5.53 -5.54
N LEU A 44 23.99 -6.66 -4.89
CA LEU A 44 25.25 -6.79 -4.14
C LEU A 44 26.49 -6.80 -5.04
N GLN A 45 26.41 -7.36 -6.25
CA GLN A 45 27.50 -7.37 -7.24
C GLN A 45 27.77 -5.99 -7.84
N ALA A 46 26.75 -5.12 -7.91
CA ALA A 46 26.89 -3.74 -8.37
C ALA A 46 27.45 -2.79 -7.29
N ALA A 47 27.46 -3.20 -6.03
CA ALA A 47 27.83 -2.35 -4.89
C ALA A 47 29.32 -2.45 -4.52
N ASP A 48 29.92 -1.36 -4.03
CA ASP A 48 31.22 -1.43 -3.36
C ASP A 48 31.07 -2.05 -1.95
N ILE A 49 31.11 -3.38 -1.92
CA ILE A 49 31.09 -4.19 -0.69
C ILE A 49 32.22 -3.81 0.28
N LYS A 50 33.34 -3.23 -0.18
CA LYS A 50 34.44 -2.82 0.70
C LYS A 50 34.10 -1.55 1.48
N ALA A 51 33.31 -0.65 0.90
CA ALA A 51 32.83 0.57 1.57
C ALA A 51 31.77 0.30 2.65
N LEU A 52 31.08 -0.84 2.61
CA LEU A 52 30.07 -1.21 3.60
C LEU A 52 30.65 -1.36 5.01
N ASN A 53 29.82 -1.01 6.01
CA ASN A 53 30.10 -1.17 7.42
C ASN A 53 30.53 -2.63 7.71
N PRO A 54 31.65 -2.86 8.42
CA PRO A 54 32.09 -4.21 8.79
C PRO A 54 31.01 -5.06 9.49
N ALA A 55 30.05 -4.43 10.17
CA ALA A 55 28.92 -5.11 10.81
C ALA A 55 27.97 -5.84 9.83
N TYR A 56 27.94 -5.50 8.53
CA TYR A 56 27.17 -6.23 7.52
C TYR A 56 28.01 -7.28 6.80
N ARG A 57 29.35 -7.23 6.87
CA ARG A 57 30.22 -8.24 6.26
C ARG A 57 30.01 -9.64 6.86
N GLN A 58 29.56 -9.72 8.12
CA GLN A 58 29.19 -10.99 8.76
C GLN A 58 27.94 -11.66 8.17
N ILE A 59 27.07 -10.92 7.46
CA ILE A 59 25.86 -11.48 6.82
C ILE A 59 26.02 -11.68 5.31
N LEU A 60 27.00 -11.04 4.66
CA LEU A 60 27.24 -11.17 3.21
C LEU A 60 27.27 -12.63 2.69
N PRO A 61 27.87 -13.63 3.37
CA PRO A 61 27.83 -15.01 2.88
C PRO A 61 26.40 -15.56 2.75
N GLU A 62 25.53 -15.28 3.73
CA GLU A 62 24.12 -15.67 3.72
C GLU A 62 23.32 -14.90 2.65
N LEU A 63 23.70 -13.65 2.36
CA LEU A 63 23.07 -12.85 1.30
C LEU A 63 23.45 -13.29 -0.12
N LEU A 64 24.69 -13.76 -0.31
CA LEU A 64 25.16 -14.28 -1.60
C LEU A 64 24.67 -15.72 -1.86
N ASP A 65 24.25 -16.44 -0.83
CA ASP A 65 23.61 -17.75 -0.97
C ASP A 65 22.25 -17.65 -1.69
N SER A 66 21.93 -18.73 -2.38
CA SER A 66 20.63 -19.06 -2.97
C SER A 66 19.61 -19.58 -1.93
N GLN A 67 20.05 -19.92 -0.71
CA GLN A 67 19.13 -20.33 0.34
C GLN A 67 18.14 -19.21 0.75
N PRO A 68 16.94 -19.56 1.23
CA PRO A 68 16.00 -18.59 1.80
C PRO A 68 16.57 -17.92 3.05
N LEU A 69 16.34 -16.61 3.20
CA LEU A 69 16.85 -15.83 4.32
C LEU A 69 15.99 -16.02 5.57
N ASN A 70 16.62 -16.34 6.71
CA ASN A 70 15.91 -16.39 7.99
C ASN A 70 15.78 -14.98 8.60
N ILE A 71 14.83 -14.20 8.11
CA ILE A 71 14.67 -12.78 8.48
C ILE A 71 14.38 -12.55 9.98
N THR A 72 13.84 -13.54 10.69
CA THR A 72 13.55 -13.44 12.14
C THR A 72 14.73 -13.86 13.03
N ARG A 73 15.78 -14.45 12.45
CA ARG A 73 16.99 -14.87 13.16
C ARG A 73 17.61 -13.72 13.95
N GLN A 74 17.94 -13.96 15.21
CA GLN A 74 18.69 -13.01 16.02
C GLN A 74 20.17 -13.01 15.59
N VAL A 75 20.73 -11.81 15.41
CA VAL A 75 22.13 -11.58 15.10
C VAL A 75 22.73 -10.73 16.20
N ARG A 76 23.85 -11.20 16.77
CA ARG A 76 24.60 -10.47 17.78
C ARG A 76 25.36 -9.33 17.11
N ARG A 77 25.05 -8.07 17.43
CA ARG A 77 25.78 -6.94 16.87
C ARG A 77 27.15 -6.80 17.53
N VAL A 78 28.22 -6.89 16.73
CA VAL A 78 29.55 -6.43 17.16
C VAL A 78 29.52 -4.89 17.19
N PRO A 79 29.82 -4.23 18.32
CA PRO A 79 29.78 -2.78 18.38
C PRO A 79 30.92 -2.19 17.51
N THR A 80 30.55 -1.35 16.53
CA THR A 80 31.52 -0.62 15.71
C THR A 80 32.23 0.40 16.60
N VAL A 81 33.48 0.13 16.99
CA VAL A 81 34.32 1.11 17.66
C VAL A 81 34.59 2.24 16.67
N LYS A 82 34.04 3.43 16.92
CA LYS A 82 34.55 4.65 16.29
C LYS A 82 35.99 4.84 16.76
N THR A 83 36.96 4.63 15.88
CA THR A 83 38.31 5.15 16.07
C THR A 83 38.22 6.67 16.14
N LEU A 84 38.42 7.22 17.34
CA LEU A 84 38.70 8.65 17.45
C LEU A 84 39.94 8.91 16.59
N HIS A 85 39.79 9.76 15.58
CA HIS A 85 40.94 10.32 14.88
C HIS A 85 41.65 11.28 15.84
N SER A 86 42.71 10.79 16.48
CA SER A 86 43.68 11.60 17.21
C SER A 86 44.91 11.82 16.31
N GLY A 87 45.45 13.05 16.32
CA GLY A 87 46.71 13.36 15.66
C GLY A 87 46.61 14.06 14.31
N GLY A 88 46.04 15.27 14.27
CA GLY A 88 46.57 16.32 13.39
C GLY A 88 47.79 16.96 14.07
N PRO A 89 48.84 17.39 13.33
CA PRO A 89 50.10 17.82 13.93
C PRO A 89 49.96 19.14 14.70
N VAL A 90 50.59 19.20 15.88
CA VAL A 90 50.68 20.40 16.70
C VAL A 90 51.65 21.38 16.04
N HIS A 91 51.14 22.49 15.51
CA HIS A 91 51.96 23.67 15.23
C HIS A 91 52.04 24.53 16.49
N THR A 92 53.21 24.52 17.13
CA THR A 92 53.61 25.48 18.17
C THR A 92 53.77 26.88 17.57
N VAL A 93 53.06 27.86 18.11
CA VAL A 93 53.41 29.28 18.01
C VAL A 93 53.26 29.90 19.41
N GLU A 94 54.25 30.69 19.80
CA GLU A 94 54.42 31.22 21.15
C GLU A 94 53.46 32.36 21.51
N SER A 95 53.40 32.66 22.81
CA SER A 95 52.55 33.70 23.37
C SER A 95 53.10 35.11 23.14
N GLY A 96 52.24 36.02 22.66
CA GLY A 96 52.56 37.45 22.49
C GLY A 96 51.39 38.35 22.90
N ARG A 97 51.31 38.70 24.19
CA ARG A 97 50.30 39.65 24.71
C ARG A 97 50.77 41.09 24.48
N LYS A 98 49.96 41.96 23.83
CA LYS A 98 49.97 43.43 24.06
C LYS A 98 48.85 44.17 23.29
N GLY A 99 48.09 45.00 24.03
CA GLY A 99 47.59 46.30 23.55
C GLY A 99 46.23 46.33 22.81
N PRO A 100 45.35 47.32 23.09
CA PRO A 100 44.05 47.49 22.42
C PRO A 100 44.03 48.66 21.42
N GLY A 101 43.05 48.68 20.51
CA GLY A 101 42.69 49.89 19.77
C GLY A 101 41.63 49.69 18.68
N PHE A 102 40.61 50.56 18.70
CA PHE A 102 39.80 51.11 17.58
C PHE A 102 39.30 50.17 16.43
N MET A 103 38.13 50.32 15.81
CA MET A 103 36.86 51.07 15.95
C MET A 103 36.14 50.90 14.58
N THR A 104 34.84 51.21 14.52
CA THR A 104 34.04 51.46 13.29
C THR A 104 33.62 50.29 12.39
N GLY A 105 32.33 50.25 12.02
CA GLY A 105 31.77 49.28 11.06
C GLY A 105 30.26 49.07 11.16
N LEU A 106 29.45 50.13 11.29
CA LEU A 106 27.98 50.06 11.36
C LEU A 106 27.38 49.91 9.95
N LEU A 107 26.42 49.02 9.74
CA LEU A 107 25.22 49.37 8.96
C LEU A 107 23.97 48.55 9.34
N ILE A 108 22.85 49.26 9.38
CA ILE A 108 21.50 48.79 9.73
C ILE A 108 20.61 48.99 8.49
N VAL A 109 19.66 48.09 8.23
CA VAL A 109 18.39 48.46 7.56
C VAL A 109 17.21 47.73 8.23
N MET A 110 16.29 48.51 8.80
CA MET A 110 14.91 48.14 9.16
C MET A 110 13.92 49.00 8.35
N VAL A 111 12.81 48.41 7.85
CA VAL A 111 11.44 48.96 7.68
C VAL A 111 10.50 47.74 7.55
N LEU A 112 9.42 47.45 8.31
CA LEU A 112 8.74 48.08 9.47
C LEU A 112 7.63 49.11 9.17
N LEU A 113 6.38 48.64 8.92
CA LEU A 113 5.05 49.26 9.12
C LEU A 113 4.00 48.12 8.90
N ALA A 114 3.10 47.68 9.79
CA ALA A 114 2.10 48.34 10.66
C ALA A 114 1.06 49.17 9.86
N GLY A 115 -0.27 48.99 9.96
CA GLY A 115 -1.11 48.05 10.72
C GLY A 115 -2.38 48.77 11.25
N VAL A 116 -3.57 48.15 11.24
CA VAL A 116 -4.79 48.58 11.99
C VAL A 116 -5.68 47.36 12.27
N ALA A 117 -6.32 47.31 13.43
CA ALA A 117 -7.27 46.27 13.84
C ALA A 117 -8.74 46.71 13.70
N GLY A 118 -9.67 45.76 13.55
CA GLY A 118 -11.11 45.99 13.56
C GLY A 118 -11.87 44.70 13.89
N LEU A 119 -12.67 44.73 14.95
CA LEU A 119 -13.36 43.57 15.54
C LEU A 119 -14.88 43.74 15.38
N VAL A 120 -15.54 42.87 14.60
CA VAL A 120 -17.02 42.69 14.61
C VAL A 120 -17.35 41.25 14.22
N GLU A 121 -18.12 40.56 15.07
CA GLU A 121 -18.87 39.36 14.69
C GLU A 121 -20.10 39.76 13.86
N PHE A 122 -20.44 39.04 12.78
CA PHE A 122 -21.86 38.77 12.52
C PHE A 122 -22.10 37.52 11.68
N THR A 123 -23.28 36.94 11.90
CA THR A 123 -23.75 35.65 11.40
C THR A 123 -24.44 35.74 10.04
N GLY A 124 -24.37 34.64 9.27
CA GLY A 124 -25.56 34.03 8.66
C GLY A 124 -26.09 34.58 7.33
N ASP A 125 -25.99 33.72 6.30
CA ASP A 125 -27.08 33.28 5.42
C ASP A 125 -28.05 34.29 4.73
N LYS A 126 -28.19 34.07 3.41
CA LYS A 126 -29.42 34.20 2.58
C LYS A 126 -29.93 35.62 2.21
N VAL A 127 -30.71 35.82 1.13
CA VAL A 127 -30.78 35.21 -0.23
C VAL A 127 -31.74 36.05 -1.11
N VAL A 128 -31.51 36.12 -2.43
CA VAL A 128 -32.50 36.42 -3.52
C VAL A 128 -33.06 37.86 -3.74
N SER A 129 -32.87 38.35 -4.98
CA SER A 129 -33.70 39.22 -5.89
C SER A 129 -34.30 40.57 -5.40
N ASP A 130 -34.75 41.52 -6.23
CA ASP A 130 -35.18 41.49 -7.65
C ASP A 130 -35.10 42.85 -8.42
N LEU A 131 -35.27 42.76 -9.75
CA LEU A 131 -35.76 43.73 -10.77
C LEU A 131 -35.71 45.29 -10.65
N ILE A 132 -35.07 45.91 -11.68
CA ILE A 132 -35.59 46.91 -12.66
C ILE A 132 -36.06 48.35 -12.24
N SER A 133 -35.56 49.36 -13.01
CA SER A 133 -36.08 50.74 -13.23
C SER A 133 -35.86 51.77 -12.10
N THR A 134 -35.56 53.08 -12.30
CA THR A 134 -36.08 54.00 -13.35
C THR A 134 -35.23 55.29 -13.57
N ALA A 135 -35.03 55.67 -14.84
CA ALA A 135 -34.93 57.01 -15.49
C ALA A 135 -33.99 58.18 -15.04
N GLY A 136 -33.45 58.86 -16.08
CA GLY A 136 -33.09 60.30 -16.13
C GLY A 136 -31.65 60.58 -16.62
N ILE A 137 -31.34 61.48 -17.59
CA ILE A 137 -32.11 62.48 -18.38
C ILE A 137 -31.45 62.67 -19.77
N ASN A 138 -32.23 63.07 -20.80
CA ASN A 138 -31.80 63.33 -22.19
C ASN A 138 -31.18 64.72 -22.45
N ARG A 139 -30.29 64.82 -23.47
CA ARG A 139 -30.17 65.88 -24.53
C ARG A 139 -28.85 65.66 -25.31
N GLY A 140 -28.77 65.69 -26.64
CA GLY A 140 -29.79 65.76 -27.70
C GLY A 140 -29.13 65.80 -29.10
N GLN A 141 -29.92 65.46 -30.15
CA GLN A 141 -29.99 65.99 -31.53
C GLN A 141 -28.77 66.71 -32.17
N ASP A 142 -28.50 66.65 -33.50
CA ASP A 142 -28.99 65.83 -34.63
C ASP A 142 -28.11 66.14 -35.88
N THR A 143 -28.46 65.54 -37.02
CA THR A 143 -28.11 65.90 -38.42
C THR A 143 -26.97 65.14 -39.12
N ALA A 144 -27.34 64.58 -40.27
CA ALA A 144 -26.53 63.96 -41.33
C ALA A 144 -26.95 64.64 -42.67
N PRO A 145 -26.71 64.10 -43.87
CA PRO A 145 -25.66 63.20 -44.40
C PRO A 145 -24.97 63.84 -45.64
N VAL A 146 -24.27 63.07 -46.49
CA VAL A 146 -24.37 63.02 -47.98
C VAL A 146 -23.25 62.16 -48.59
N GLU A 147 -23.57 61.41 -49.66
CA GLU A 147 -22.69 60.48 -50.40
C GLU A 147 -22.01 61.12 -51.62
N ALA A 148 -20.83 60.60 -52.05
CA ALA A 148 -20.31 60.49 -53.43
C ALA A 148 -18.79 60.19 -53.43
N VAL A 149 -18.11 59.57 -54.42
CA VAL A 149 -18.35 58.50 -55.43
C VAL A 149 -17.00 58.28 -56.17
N THR A 150 -16.79 57.11 -56.82
CA THR A 150 -15.60 56.70 -57.66
C THR A 150 -14.22 56.59 -56.97
N ALA A 151 -13.22 55.80 -57.43
CA ALA A 151 -13.06 54.88 -58.58
C ALA A 151 -12.24 53.61 -58.18
N ALA A 152 -12.13 52.62 -59.08
CA ALA A 152 -11.41 51.35 -58.85
C ALA A 152 -10.11 51.21 -59.68
N ALA A 153 -9.34 50.14 -59.39
CA ALA A 153 -8.02 49.74 -59.92
C ALA A 153 -6.82 50.51 -59.31
N THR A 154 -5.74 49.88 -58.85
CA THR A 154 -5.10 48.62 -59.28
C THR A 154 -4.63 47.71 -58.13
N ALA A 155 -4.37 46.43 -58.43
CA ALA A 155 -4.04 45.40 -57.45
C ALA A 155 -2.55 45.33 -57.07
N ALA A 156 -2.25 45.11 -55.77
CA ALA A 156 -1.23 44.16 -55.29
C ALA A 156 -1.22 44.02 -53.75
N VAL A 157 -1.58 42.81 -53.27
CA VAL A 157 -1.00 42.11 -52.11
C VAL A 157 -0.80 42.87 -50.77
N ALA A 158 -1.75 42.72 -49.84
CA ALA A 158 -1.48 42.23 -48.48
C ALA A 158 -2.78 41.74 -47.82
N ALA A 159 -2.85 40.45 -47.49
CA ALA A 159 -4.07 39.84 -46.94
C ALA A 159 -4.28 40.16 -45.45
N GLY A 160 -4.82 41.34 -45.16
CA GLY A 160 -5.30 41.74 -43.83
C GLY A 160 -6.67 41.17 -43.48
N ALA A 161 -6.89 39.87 -43.69
CA ALA A 161 -8.16 39.24 -43.31
C ALA A 161 -8.21 39.08 -41.78
N SER A 162 -9.15 39.79 -41.15
CA SER A 162 -9.50 39.63 -39.73
C SER A 162 -9.84 38.17 -39.43
N ARG A 163 -8.86 37.42 -38.95
CA ARG A 163 -9.08 36.08 -38.43
C ARG A 163 -9.55 36.26 -36.99
N ALA A 164 -10.88 36.24 -36.80
CA ALA A 164 -11.45 36.00 -35.49
C ALA A 164 -10.69 34.83 -34.84
N PRO A 165 -10.37 34.88 -33.54
CA PRO A 165 -9.71 33.76 -32.89
C PRO A 165 -10.62 32.55 -33.12
N ALA A 166 -10.11 31.55 -33.84
CA ALA A 166 -10.83 30.31 -34.02
C ALA A 166 -11.04 29.77 -32.62
N ALA A 167 -12.29 29.78 -32.16
CA ALA A 167 -12.66 29.13 -30.91
C ALA A 167 -12.16 27.70 -31.04
N ALA A 168 -11.13 27.36 -30.27
CA ALA A 168 -10.57 26.02 -30.28
C ALA A 168 -11.73 25.10 -29.94
N SER A 169 -12.18 24.32 -30.92
CA SER A 169 -13.26 23.37 -30.71
C SER A 169 -12.79 22.43 -29.63
N ALA A 170 -13.38 22.56 -28.41
CA ALA A 170 -13.01 21.73 -27.28
C ALA A 170 -13.05 20.27 -27.74
N GLU A 171 -11.91 19.59 -27.65
CA GLU A 171 -11.75 18.24 -28.17
C GLU A 171 -12.82 17.36 -27.50
N ALA A 172 -13.71 16.76 -28.30
CA ALA A 172 -14.88 16.09 -27.74
C ALA A 172 -14.43 14.95 -26.81
N VAL A 173 -14.92 14.93 -25.57
CA VAL A 173 -14.54 13.91 -24.56
C VAL A 173 -15.71 12.96 -24.30
N GLU A 174 -15.51 11.69 -24.59
CA GLU A 174 -16.43 10.59 -24.32
C GLU A 174 -16.02 9.89 -23.01
N THR A 175 -16.88 9.93 -21.98
CA THR A 175 -16.62 9.23 -20.72
C THR A 175 -17.08 7.78 -20.83
N LEU A 176 -16.16 6.82 -20.75
CA LEU A 176 -16.47 5.40 -20.93
C LEU A 176 -16.99 4.74 -19.65
N PHE A 177 -16.45 5.12 -18.49
CA PHE A 177 -16.97 4.77 -17.16
C PHE A 177 -16.33 5.65 -16.07
N ARG A 178 -16.89 5.58 -14.85
CA ARG A 178 -16.49 6.33 -13.66
C ARG A 178 -16.14 5.37 -12.52
N LEU A 179 -14.97 5.57 -11.91
CA LEU A 179 -14.38 4.71 -10.89
C LEU A 179 -14.15 5.51 -9.59
N HIS A 180 -14.98 5.31 -8.56
CA HIS A 180 -14.95 6.13 -7.34
C HIS A 180 -14.62 5.31 -6.09
N GLY A 181 -14.00 5.93 -5.08
CA GLY A 181 -13.88 5.36 -3.73
C GLY A 181 -12.48 5.45 -3.12
N SER A 182 -11.92 4.33 -2.66
CA SER A 182 -10.71 4.28 -1.82
C SER A 182 -9.49 5.07 -2.33
N ASN A 183 -9.01 6.03 -1.54
CA ASN A 183 -7.74 6.75 -1.74
C ASN A 183 -6.58 5.79 -1.98
N THR A 184 -6.45 4.74 -1.16
CA THR A 184 -5.38 3.73 -1.26
C THR A 184 -5.25 3.14 -2.67
N ILE A 185 -6.37 3.04 -3.40
CA ILE A 185 -6.42 2.49 -4.75
C ILE A 185 -6.31 3.63 -5.78
N GLY A 186 -7.03 4.75 -5.59
CA GLY A 186 -7.04 5.86 -6.54
C GLY A 186 -5.78 6.74 -6.57
N GLU A 187 -4.99 6.82 -5.49
CA GLU A 187 -3.78 7.65 -5.38
C GLU A 187 -2.67 7.22 -6.35
N SER A 188 -2.55 5.92 -6.64
CA SER A 188 -1.49 5.36 -7.50
C SER A 188 -1.88 4.09 -8.27
N LEU A 189 -2.57 3.14 -7.63
CA LEU A 189 -2.83 1.81 -8.20
C LEU A 189 -3.81 1.83 -9.39
N ALA A 190 -4.99 2.45 -9.25
CA ALA A 190 -5.98 2.54 -10.32
C ALA A 190 -5.48 3.34 -11.54
N PRO A 191 -4.79 4.49 -11.40
CA PRO A 191 -4.16 5.17 -12.53
C PRO A 191 -3.22 4.27 -13.35
N GLU A 192 -2.30 3.54 -12.70
CA GLU A 192 -1.36 2.67 -13.42
C GLU A 192 -2.05 1.42 -14.02
N LEU A 193 -3.06 0.85 -13.34
CA LEU A 193 -3.89 -0.22 -13.90
C LEU A 193 -4.66 0.24 -15.15
N LEU A 194 -5.31 1.40 -15.09
CA LEU A 194 -6.06 1.98 -16.22
C LEU A 194 -5.13 2.27 -17.40
N LYS A 195 -3.96 2.83 -17.13
CA LYS A 195 -2.92 3.11 -18.12
C LYS A 195 -2.43 1.85 -18.82
N ALA A 196 -2.08 0.81 -18.05
CA ALA A 196 -1.64 -0.47 -18.61
C ALA A 196 -2.75 -1.17 -19.40
N PHE A 197 -3.98 -1.19 -18.89
CA PHE A 197 -5.14 -1.75 -19.58
C PHE A 197 -5.36 -1.07 -20.93
N TRP A 198 -5.45 0.26 -20.96
CA TRP A 198 -5.75 0.99 -22.19
C TRP A 198 -4.61 0.93 -23.20
N GLN A 199 -3.35 0.91 -22.75
CA GLN A 199 -2.21 0.62 -23.63
C GLN A 199 -2.32 -0.77 -24.28
N GLN A 200 -2.75 -1.80 -23.53
CA GLN A 200 -3.01 -3.14 -24.09
C GLN A 200 -4.18 -3.15 -25.08
N GLN A 201 -5.21 -2.32 -24.88
CA GLN A 201 -6.30 -2.13 -25.84
C GLN A 201 -5.91 -1.26 -27.06
N GLY A 202 -4.62 -0.91 -27.23
CA GLY A 202 -4.13 -0.12 -28.35
C GLY A 202 -4.40 1.38 -28.26
N ALA A 203 -4.75 1.89 -27.08
CA ALA A 203 -4.91 3.32 -26.85
C ALA A 203 -3.57 4.06 -26.99
N ARG A 204 -3.65 5.30 -27.49
CA ARG A 204 -2.51 6.21 -27.66
C ARG A 204 -2.63 7.39 -26.73
N ASN A 205 -1.49 8.01 -26.42
CA ASN A 205 -1.39 9.23 -25.62
C ASN A 205 -2.08 9.12 -24.23
N VAL A 206 -2.04 7.94 -23.61
CA VAL A 206 -2.67 7.68 -22.32
C VAL A 206 -1.98 8.51 -21.24
N ARG A 207 -2.72 9.46 -20.66
CA ARG A 207 -2.24 10.43 -19.69
C ARG A 207 -3.22 10.55 -18.51
N VAL A 208 -2.70 10.94 -17.36
CA VAL A 208 -3.48 11.14 -16.13
C VAL A 208 -3.41 12.62 -15.80
N GLU A 209 -4.56 13.28 -15.79
CA GLU A 209 -4.69 14.72 -15.51
C GLU A 209 -5.38 14.89 -14.15
N GLN A 210 -4.69 15.52 -13.20
CA GLN A 210 -5.28 15.92 -11.92
C GLN A 210 -6.33 17.01 -12.16
N GLN A 211 -7.45 16.92 -11.45
CA GLN A 211 -8.49 17.94 -11.45
C GLN A 211 -8.26 18.97 -10.32
N ASP A 212 -9.24 19.83 -10.06
CA ASP A 212 -9.20 20.86 -9.00
C ASP A 212 -8.96 20.29 -7.59
N ILE A 213 -9.24 19.00 -7.38
CA ILE A 213 -9.02 18.28 -6.12
C ILE A 213 -7.94 17.21 -6.35
N GLU A 214 -6.92 17.14 -5.49
CA GLU A 214 -5.74 16.25 -5.64
C GLU A 214 -6.08 14.75 -5.83
N VAL A 215 -7.17 14.31 -5.18
CA VAL A 215 -7.68 12.93 -5.23
C VAL A 215 -8.70 12.68 -6.36
N GLU A 216 -8.95 13.67 -7.22
CA GLU A 216 -9.75 13.55 -8.44
C GLU A 216 -8.86 13.66 -9.69
N ARG A 217 -9.03 12.71 -10.62
CA ARG A 217 -8.19 12.59 -11.81
C ARG A 217 -9.00 12.08 -13.00
N ASP A 218 -8.65 12.55 -14.19
CA ASP A 218 -9.15 12.00 -15.43
C ASP A 218 -8.02 11.22 -16.12
N VAL A 219 -8.33 9.98 -16.56
CA VAL A 219 -7.43 9.22 -17.45
C VAL A 219 -7.90 9.44 -18.88
N LEU A 220 -7.15 10.22 -19.64
CA LEU A 220 -7.47 10.62 -21.01
C LEU A 220 -6.60 9.87 -22.03
N PHE A 221 -7.20 9.44 -23.14
CA PHE A 221 -6.51 8.73 -24.21
C PHE A 221 -7.27 8.79 -25.55
N SER A 222 -6.58 8.44 -26.64
CA SER A 222 -7.17 8.30 -27.97
C SER A 222 -7.29 6.81 -28.34
N LEU A 223 -8.46 6.38 -28.85
CA LEU A 223 -8.64 5.04 -29.42
C LEU A 223 -8.59 5.05 -30.96
N PRO A 224 -8.03 4.03 -31.62
CA PRO A 224 -8.09 3.89 -33.07
C PRO A 224 -9.53 3.96 -33.60
N GLY A 225 -9.79 4.80 -34.60
CA GLY A 225 -11.11 4.97 -35.21
C GLY A 225 -12.09 5.87 -34.43
N LYS A 226 -11.72 6.36 -33.22
CA LYS A 226 -12.47 7.38 -32.49
C LYS A 226 -11.87 8.76 -32.72
N THR A 227 -12.70 9.75 -33.03
CA THR A 227 -12.31 11.17 -33.13
C THR A 227 -12.37 11.90 -31.79
N ALA A 228 -13.25 11.45 -30.89
CA ALA A 228 -13.35 11.96 -29.52
C ALA A 228 -12.24 11.35 -28.64
N LEU A 229 -11.64 12.17 -27.77
CA LEU A 229 -10.87 11.67 -26.64
C LEU A 229 -11.75 10.82 -25.74
N GLN A 230 -11.17 9.79 -25.18
CA GLN A 230 -11.82 8.86 -24.28
C GLN A 230 -11.36 9.17 -22.86
N ARG A 231 -12.29 9.14 -21.91
CA ARG A 231 -12.07 9.46 -20.50
C ARG A 231 -12.53 8.34 -19.58
N ILE A 232 -11.70 8.00 -18.60
CA ILE A 232 -12.16 7.39 -17.34
C ILE A 232 -12.07 8.45 -16.24
N GLU A 233 -13.18 8.69 -15.56
CA GLU A 233 -13.23 9.59 -14.39
C GLU A 233 -12.84 8.81 -13.13
N LEU A 234 -11.91 9.33 -12.33
CA LEU A 234 -11.42 8.71 -11.10
C LEU A 234 -11.59 9.67 -9.91
N LYS A 235 -12.40 9.30 -8.91
CA LYS A 235 -12.60 10.11 -7.69
C LYS A 235 -12.30 9.31 -6.43
N ALA A 236 -11.19 9.61 -5.77
CA ALA A 236 -10.63 8.77 -4.71
C ALA A 236 -10.95 9.30 -3.29
N HIS A 237 -12.23 9.52 -2.96
CA HIS A 237 -12.70 10.09 -1.67
C HIS A 237 -12.97 9.08 -0.55
N GLY A 238 -12.31 7.94 -0.54
CA GLY A 238 -12.41 6.91 0.52
C GLY A 238 -13.42 5.80 0.25
N SER A 239 -13.27 4.66 0.92
CA SER A 239 -14.02 3.42 0.57
C SER A 239 -15.55 3.57 0.62
N SER A 240 -16.05 4.45 1.48
CA SER A 240 -17.50 4.65 1.66
C SER A 240 -18.12 5.56 0.59
N THR A 241 -17.33 6.34 -0.15
CA THR A 241 -17.85 7.25 -1.19
C THR A 241 -18.07 6.53 -2.51
N GLY A 242 -17.30 5.50 -2.85
CA GLY A 242 -17.57 4.65 -4.00
C GLY A 242 -18.97 4.02 -3.94
N PHE A 243 -19.36 3.47 -2.78
CA PHE A 243 -20.72 2.94 -2.57
C PHE A 243 -21.82 4.02 -2.58
N LYS A 244 -21.51 5.27 -2.19
CA LYS A 244 -22.43 6.40 -2.36
C LYS A 244 -22.58 6.79 -3.83
N GLY A 245 -21.47 6.83 -4.58
CA GLY A 245 -21.47 7.11 -6.03
C GLY A 245 -22.24 6.07 -6.82
N LEU A 246 -22.14 4.78 -6.47
CA LEU A 246 -23.05 3.76 -7.01
C LEU A 246 -24.51 4.10 -6.69
N LEU A 247 -24.84 4.44 -5.43
CA LEU A 247 -26.22 4.75 -5.03
C LEU A 247 -26.81 5.96 -5.76
N SER A 248 -26.02 7.01 -6.01
CA SER A 248 -26.44 8.20 -6.75
C SER A 248 -26.31 8.08 -8.28
N ARG A 249 -25.68 7.00 -8.79
CA ARG A 249 -25.29 6.79 -10.19
C ARG A 249 -24.22 7.76 -10.71
N ASP A 250 -23.44 8.32 -9.80
CA ASP A 250 -22.23 9.09 -10.11
C ASP A 250 -21.03 8.18 -10.39
N ALA A 251 -21.07 6.91 -10.00
CA ALA A 251 -20.04 5.91 -10.28
C ALA A 251 -20.61 4.67 -11.00
N ASP A 252 -19.79 4.03 -11.84
CA ASP A 252 -20.08 2.73 -12.45
C ASP A 252 -19.38 1.59 -11.69
N LEU A 253 -18.21 1.87 -11.11
CA LEU A 253 -17.41 0.95 -10.30
C LEU A 253 -17.02 1.60 -8.96
N ALA A 254 -17.01 0.82 -7.87
CA ALA A 254 -16.59 1.31 -6.56
C ALA A 254 -15.28 0.65 -6.06
N MET A 255 -14.32 1.47 -5.62
CA MET A 255 -13.05 1.05 -5.01
C MET A 255 -13.15 1.02 -3.49
N ALA A 256 -12.65 -0.02 -2.81
CA ALA A 256 -12.64 -0.09 -1.35
C ALA A 256 -11.39 -0.77 -0.78
N SER A 257 -10.88 -0.27 0.36
CA SER A 257 -9.82 -0.92 1.17
C SER A 257 -10.37 -1.82 2.30
N ARG A 258 -11.64 -2.18 2.19
CA ARG A 258 -12.40 -3.05 3.12
C ARG A 258 -13.55 -3.67 2.34
N ARG A 259 -14.16 -4.74 2.87
CA ARG A 259 -15.43 -5.23 2.31
C ARG A 259 -16.54 -4.17 2.41
N ILE A 260 -17.52 -4.26 1.52
CA ILE A 260 -18.81 -3.60 1.64
C ILE A 260 -19.45 -3.94 3.01
N LYS A 261 -19.98 -2.92 3.71
CA LYS A 261 -20.70 -3.13 4.98
C LYS A 261 -22.11 -3.62 4.70
N ASP A 262 -22.74 -4.34 5.63
CA ASP A 262 -24.13 -4.79 5.46
C ASP A 262 -25.10 -3.63 5.22
N ALA A 263 -24.93 -2.50 5.90
CA ALA A 263 -25.74 -1.29 5.68
C ALA A 263 -25.54 -0.63 4.29
N GLU A 264 -24.42 -0.89 3.61
CA GLU A 264 -24.16 -0.46 2.23
C GLU A 264 -24.75 -1.49 1.25
N LYS A 265 -24.51 -2.78 1.50
CA LYS A 265 -25.05 -3.93 0.74
C LYS A 265 -26.57 -3.89 0.67
N THR A 266 -27.26 -3.80 1.80
CA THR A 266 -28.73 -3.73 1.87
C THR A 266 -29.30 -2.53 1.10
N ARG A 267 -28.58 -1.42 1.03
CA ARG A 267 -29.03 -0.19 0.35
C ARG A 267 -28.82 -0.25 -1.16
N LEU A 268 -27.79 -0.97 -1.63
CA LEU A 268 -27.45 -1.12 -3.05
C LEU A 268 -28.09 -2.36 -3.70
N ALA A 269 -28.47 -3.37 -2.91
CA ALA A 269 -29.05 -4.62 -3.43
C ALA A 269 -30.27 -4.44 -4.36
N PRO A 270 -31.23 -3.52 -4.10
CA PRO A 270 -32.35 -3.28 -5.02
C PRO A 270 -31.95 -2.70 -6.38
N LEU A 271 -30.77 -2.10 -6.50
CA LEU A 271 -30.26 -1.50 -7.74
C LEU A 271 -29.32 -2.45 -8.50
N TYR A 272 -28.47 -3.17 -7.76
CA TYR A 272 -27.29 -3.82 -8.33
C TYR A 272 -27.11 -5.30 -7.95
N GLY A 273 -28.06 -5.88 -7.21
CA GLY A 273 -27.97 -7.25 -6.68
C GLY A 273 -26.98 -7.38 -5.52
N ASP A 274 -26.62 -8.61 -5.18
CA ASP A 274 -25.69 -8.87 -4.08
C ASP A 274 -24.25 -8.49 -4.45
N LEU A 275 -23.85 -7.27 -4.07
CA LEU A 275 -22.49 -6.78 -4.23
C LEU A 275 -21.45 -7.55 -3.39
N SER A 276 -21.85 -8.46 -2.49
CA SER A 276 -20.92 -9.35 -1.77
C SER A 276 -20.69 -10.71 -2.44
N SER A 277 -21.27 -10.95 -3.62
CA SER A 277 -21.06 -12.17 -4.41
C SER A 277 -19.69 -12.21 -5.11
N VAL A 278 -19.20 -13.40 -5.46
CA VAL A 278 -17.93 -13.58 -6.21
C VAL A 278 -17.93 -12.90 -7.59
N ARG A 279 -19.11 -12.68 -8.20
CA ARG A 279 -19.27 -11.99 -9.49
C ARG A 279 -19.03 -10.48 -9.38
N THR A 280 -19.40 -9.89 -8.23
CA THR A 280 -19.46 -8.44 -8.05
C THR A 280 -18.36 -7.91 -7.15
N GLU A 281 -17.82 -8.74 -6.23
CA GLU A 281 -16.70 -8.39 -5.37
C GLU A 281 -15.39 -8.96 -5.92
N HIS A 282 -14.52 -8.07 -6.40
CA HIS A 282 -13.22 -8.45 -6.95
C HIS A 282 -12.12 -8.01 -6.00
N VAL A 283 -11.38 -8.95 -5.41
CA VAL A 283 -10.10 -8.62 -4.77
C VAL A 283 -9.11 -8.31 -5.89
N VAL A 284 -8.65 -7.07 -5.95
CA VAL A 284 -7.78 -6.53 -7.01
C VAL A 284 -6.31 -6.46 -6.60
N GLY A 285 -6.00 -6.69 -5.33
CA GLY A 285 -4.65 -6.65 -4.77
C GLY A 285 -4.73 -6.64 -3.26
N MET A 286 -3.58 -6.53 -2.61
CA MET A 286 -3.46 -6.52 -1.16
C MET A 286 -2.44 -5.49 -0.69
N ASP A 287 -2.53 -5.09 0.57
CA ASP A 287 -1.61 -4.14 1.19
C ASP A 287 -1.38 -4.51 2.65
N GLY A 288 -0.16 -4.26 3.13
CA GLY A 288 0.21 -4.39 4.53
C GLY A 288 0.35 -3.01 5.14
N LEU A 289 -0.42 -2.71 6.19
CA LEU A 289 -0.21 -1.49 6.94
C LEU A 289 1.02 -1.67 7.84
N ALA A 290 2.17 -1.19 7.37
CA ALA A 290 3.43 -1.23 8.10
C ALA A 290 3.44 -0.19 9.22
N ILE A 291 3.86 -0.61 10.41
CA ILE A 291 4.23 0.31 11.49
C ILE A 291 5.69 0.69 11.29
N ILE A 292 5.95 1.98 11.16
CA ILE A 292 7.29 2.52 10.88
C ILE A 292 7.79 3.36 12.03
N VAL A 293 9.09 3.26 12.31
CA VAL A 293 9.82 4.05 13.32
C VAL A 293 11.14 4.55 12.76
N HIS A 294 11.73 5.55 13.43
CA HIS A 294 13.07 6.01 13.12
C HIS A 294 14.09 4.85 13.11
N PRO A 295 15.01 4.73 12.12
CA PRO A 295 15.87 3.54 11.93
C PRO A 295 16.77 3.14 13.10
N ARG A 296 17.06 4.07 14.02
CA ARG A 296 17.83 3.81 15.25
C ARG A 296 16.99 3.36 16.44
N ASN A 297 15.67 3.20 16.31
CA ASN A 297 14.82 2.68 17.37
C ASN A 297 15.15 1.18 17.60
N PRO A 298 15.53 0.78 18.83
CA PRO A 298 15.95 -0.60 19.11
C PRO A 298 14.78 -1.60 19.14
N LEU A 299 13.53 -1.13 19.20
CA LEU A 299 12.37 -2.01 19.25
C LEU A 299 12.25 -2.82 17.95
N GLY A 300 12.09 -4.15 18.06
CA GLY A 300 11.94 -5.05 16.91
C GLY A 300 10.48 -5.38 16.58
N SER A 301 9.59 -5.31 17.57
CA SER A 301 8.18 -5.68 17.42
C SER A 301 7.25 -4.93 18.38
N VAL A 302 5.97 -4.93 18.03
CA VAL A 302 4.85 -4.38 18.82
C VAL A 302 3.60 -5.25 18.64
N ASN A 303 2.68 -5.24 19.60
CA ASN A 303 1.34 -5.83 19.40
C ASN A 303 0.25 -4.75 19.23
N THR A 304 -0.94 -5.14 18.76
CA THR A 304 -2.01 -4.15 18.49
C THR A 304 -2.48 -3.39 19.73
N ALA A 305 -2.42 -3.97 20.94
CA ALA A 305 -2.75 -3.27 22.17
C ALA A 305 -1.68 -2.22 22.55
N GLN A 306 -0.40 -2.52 22.35
CA GLN A 306 0.69 -1.54 22.51
C GLN A 306 0.57 -0.40 21.49
N LEU A 307 0.22 -0.70 20.25
CA LEU A 307 -0.06 0.31 19.22
C LEU A 307 -1.23 1.21 19.62
N ALA A 308 -2.33 0.64 20.14
CA ALA A 308 -3.45 1.40 20.63
C ALA A 308 -3.05 2.37 21.76
N LYS A 309 -2.25 1.90 22.73
CA LYS A 309 -1.73 2.71 23.84
C LYS A 309 -0.73 3.79 23.40
N LEU A 310 0.12 3.50 22.42
CA LEU A 310 1.01 4.49 21.80
C LEU A 310 0.19 5.60 21.13
N PHE A 311 -0.70 5.23 20.22
CA PHE A 311 -1.44 6.20 19.41
C PHE A 311 -2.59 6.90 20.15
N SER A 312 -3.02 6.41 21.32
CA SER A 312 -3.89 7.16 22.24
C SER A 312 -3.14 8.13 23.15
N GLY A 313 -1.81 7.99 23.26
CA GLY A 313 -0.96 8.79 24.15
C GLY A 313 -0.79 8.23 25.56
N GLU A 314 -1.38 7.08 25.89
CA GLU A 314 -1.17 6.37 27.17
C GLU A 314 0.30 5.95 27.34
N ILE A 315 0.95 5.57 26.23
CA ILE A 315 2.41 5.40 26.15
C ILE A 315 2.99 6.59 25.40
N SER A 316 3.70 7.45 26.12
CA SER A 316 4.30 8.69 25.62
C SER A 316 5.84 8.69 25.66
N ASN A 317 6.48 7.65 26.20
CA ASN A 317 7.92 7.48 26.20
C ASN A 317 8.34 6.05 25.86
N TRP A 318 9.33 5.89 24.97
CA TRP A 318 9.81 4.59 24.50
C TRP A 318 10.35 3.67 25.60
N GLN A 319 10.79 4.21 26.75
CA GLN A 319 11.21 3.42 27.90
C GLN A 319 10.10 2.50 28.45
N GLN A 320 8.83 2.89 28.28
CA GLN A 320 7.67 2.08 28.69
C GLN A 320 7.54 0.77 27.87
N LEU A 321 8.25 0.66 26.75
CA LEU A 321 8.32 -0.52 25.88
C LEU A 321 9.75 -1.13 25.83
N GLY A 322 10.60 -0.81 26.81
CA GLY A 322 12.00 -1.27 26.85
C GLY A 322 12.94 -0.56 25.86
N GLY A 323 12.49 0.54 25.25
CA GLY A 323 13.31 1.41 24.42
C GLY A 323 14.13 2.42 25.23
N PRO A 324 14.79 3.39 24.56
CA PRO A 324 15.49 4.48 25.25
C PRO A 324 14.52 5.40 25.99
N ASN A 325 15.00 6.13 27.01
CA ASN A 325 14.27 7.27 27.57
C ASN A 325 14.17 8.38 26.50
N GLN A 326 13.06 8.39 25.77
CA GLN A 326 12.83 9.24 24.62
C GLN A 326 11.33 9.45 24.43
N PRO A 327 10.85 10.69 24.26
CA PRO A 327 9.45 10.96 23.93
C PRO A 327 9.01 10.26 22.63
N VAL A 328 7.81 9.70 22.65
CA VAL A 328 7.11 9.19 21.47
C VAL A 328 6.54 10.38 20.71
N ARG A 329 6.79 10.44 19.41
CA ARG A 329 6.20 11.44 18.50
C ARG A 329 5.25 10.72 17.54
N LEU A 330 3.97 11.03 17.62
CA LEU A 330 2.92 10.33 16.89
C LEU A 330 2.71 10.96 15.51
N TYR A 331 2.86 10.16 14.47
CA TYR A 331 2.67 10.53 13.07
C TYR A 331 1.50 9.71 12.50
N SER A 332 0.44 10.40 12.07
CA SER A 332 -0.78 9.79 11.54
C SER A 332 -1.04 10.29 10.12
N ARG A 333 -1.81 9.55 9.33
CA ARG A 333 -2.40 10.12 8.12
C ARG A 333 -3.58 11.04 8.48
N ASP A 334 -3.96 11.90 7.54
CA ASP A 334 -5.14 12.76 7.64
C ASP A 334 -6.45 11.96 7.83
N GLU A 335 -7.57 12.68 7.88
CA GLU A 335 -8.90 12.12 8.16
C GLU A 335 -9.57 11.45 6.94
N ASN A 336 -9.13 11.80 5.73
CA ASN A 336 -9.61 11.28 4.45
C ASN A 336 -8.86 10.00 4.01
N SER A 337 -7.68 9.75 4.57
CA SER A 337 -6.81 8.65 4.16
C SER A 337 -7.38 7.26 4.49
N GLY A 338 -7.52 6.42 3.46
CA GLY A 338 -7.85 4.99 3.61
C GLY A 338 -6.87 4.21 4.52
N THR A 339 -5.64 4.71 4.67
CA THR A 339 -4.60 4.21 5.57
C THR A 339 -4.90 4.54 7.03
N TRP A 340 -5.37 5.76 7.33
CA TRP A 340 -5.93 6.11 8.64
C TRP A 340 -7.18 5.30 8.96
N ASP A 341 -8.12 5.19 8.01
CA ASP A 341 -9.38 4.42 8.15
C ASP A 341 -9.11 2.97 8.58
N SER A 342 -8.09 2.35 7.97
CA SER A 342 -7.66 0.98 8.28
C SER A 342 -7.01 0.88 9.66
N PHE A 343 -6.09 1.78 10.00
CA PHE A 343 -5.45 1.82 11.33
C PHE A 343 -6.48 2.01 12.45
N ASN A 344 -7.38 2.99 12.28
CA ASN A 344 -8.44 3.31 13.22
C ASN A 344 -9.36 2.10 13.44
N SER A 345 -9.73 1.37 12.38
CA SER A 345 -10.58 0.18 12.51
C SER A 345 -9.85 -1.04 13.11
N MET A 346 -8.59 -1.29 12.73
CA MET A 346 -7.87 -2.52 13.12
C MET A 346 -7.16 -2.41 14.47
N VAL A 347 -6.83 -1.19 14.91
CA VAL A 347 -6.05 -0.93 16.14
C VAL A 347 -6.89 -0.14 17.14
N LEU A 348 -7.25 1.12 16.83
CA LEU A 348 -7.83 2.03 17.83
C LEU A 348 -9.22 1.58 18.29
N LYS A 349 -10.16 1.37 17.36
CA LYS A 349 -11.52 0.88 17.65
C LYS A 349 -11.54 -0.54 18.21
N LYS A 350 -10.62 -1.41 17.76
CA LYS A 350 -10.45 -2.76 18.30
C LYS A 350 -10.19 -2.74 19.81
N HIS A 351 -9.44 -1.75 20.29
CA HIS A 351 -9.07 -1.56 21.70
C HIS A 351 -9.86 -0.44 22.41
N GLY A 352 -10.93 0.09 21.79
CA GLY A 352 -11.83 1.07 22.41
C GLY A 352 -11.24 2.46 22.66
N VAL A 353 -10.15 2.84 21.97
CA VAL A 353 -9.47 4.14 22.15
C VAL A 353 -9.61 5.04 20.92
N ALA A 354 -9.33 6.33 21.10
CA ALA A 354 -9.23 7.33 20.03
C ALA A 354 -7.75 7.71 19.76
N LEU A 355 -7.50 8.40 18.64
CA LEU A 355 -6.19 8.97 18.34
C LEU A 355 -5.90 10.15 19.28
N SER A 356 -4.68 10.20 19.80
CA SER A 356 -4.13 11.31 20.57
C SER A 356 -4.22 12.64 19.81
N ALA A 357 -4.65 13.70 20.50
CA ALA A 357 -4.63 15.07 19.98
C ALA A 357 -3.21 15.62 19.74
N GLN A 358 -2.17 14.95 20.25
CA GLN A 358 -0.77 15.27 19.97
C GLN A 358 -0.24 14.62 18.67
N ALA A 359 -1.05 13.80 17.98
CA ALA A 359 -0.67 13.18 16.72
C ALA A 359 -0.59 14.21 15.58
N ARG A 360 0.60 14.38 15.00
CA ARG A 360 0.81 15.18 13.80
C ARG A 360 0.25 14.41 12.60
N ARG A 361 -0.59 15.08 11.80
CA ARG A 361 -1.26 14.45 10.65
C ARG A 361 -0.64 14.92 9.35
N PHE A 362 -0.56 14.00 8.39
CA PHE A 362 0.07 14.21 7.09
C PHE A 362 -0.83 13.68 5.98
N GLU A 363 -0.99 14.49 4.93
CA GLU A 363 -1.68 14.08 3.71
C GLU A 363 -0.81 13.16 2.87
N SER A 364 0.44 13.55 2.62
CA SER A 364 1.39 12.75 1.83
C SER A 364 1.86 11.48 2.55
N SER A 365 1.72 10.34 1.85
CA SER A 365 2.31 9.06 2.24
C SER A 365 3.84 9.14 2.38
N MET A 366 4.48 9.86 1.45
CA MET A 366 5.92 10.01 1.33
C MET A 366 6.49 10.93 2.41
N GLU A 367 5.85 12.07 2.67
CA GLU A 367 6.30 12.98 3.73
C GLU A 367 6.25 12.30 5.11
N LEU A 368 5.17 11.59 5.43
CA LEU A 368 5.06 10.86 6.71
C LEU A 368 6.24 9.88 6.88
N SER A 369 6.53 9.09 5.85
CA SER A 369 7.62 8.11 5.85
C SER A 369 9.00 8.77 6.03
N ASP A 370 9.25 9.85 5.29
CA ASP A 370 10.51 10.59 5.38
C ASP A 370 10.69 11.25 6.75
N ARG A 371 9.66 11.89 7.30
CA ARG A 371 9.72 12.52 8.63
C ARG A 371 9.99 11.48 9.72
N VAL A 372 9.31 10.33 9.69
CA VAL A 372 9.56 9.22 10.63
C VAL A 372 10.98 8.69 10.47
N SER A 373 11.53 8.66 9.26
CA SER A 373 12.92 8.23 9.03
C SER A 373 13.96 9.21 9.59
N GLN A 374 13.62 10.49 9.72
CA GLN A 374 14.52 11.58 10.10
C GLN A 374 14.41 12.00 11.57
N GLU A 375 13.24 11.89 12.20
CA GLU A 375 13.01 12.40 13.56
C GLU A 375 13.12 11.29 14.63
N PRO A 376 14.14 11.32 15.51
CA PRO A 376 14.28 10.31 16.56
C PRO A 376 13.09 10.28 17.53
N GLY A 377 12.57 9.08 17.77
CA GLY A 377 11.40 8.86 18.61
C GLY A 377 10.05 8.94 17.88
N ALA A 378 10.04 9.21 16.57
CA ALA A 378 8.85 9.13 15.75
C ALA A 378 8.36 7.69 15.53
N ILE A 379 7.05 7.53 15.53
CA ILE A 379 6.30 6.35 15.07
C ILE A 379 5.16 6.80 14.16
N GLY A 380 4.97 6.10 13.05
CA GLY A 380 3.82 6.26 12.17
C GLY A 380 3.35 4.93 11.59
N PHE A 381 2.31 5.00 10.76
CA PHE A 381 1.80 3.84 10.02
C PHE A 381 1.60 4.21 8.54
N ILE A 382 1.93 3.30 7.63
CA ILE A 382 1.84 3.55 6.19
C ILE A 382 1.62 2.25 5.39
N GLY A 383 1.05 2.35 4.19
CA GLY A 383 0.95 1.20 3.28
C GLY A 383 2.33 0.77 2.76
N LEU A 384 2.50 -0.51 2.41
CA LEU A 384 3.80 -1.08 2.03
C LEU A 384 4.57 -0.31 0.93
N PRO A 385 3.95 0.22 -0.15
CA PRO A 385 4.67 0.98 -1.18
C PRO A 385 5.47 2.18 -0.66
N TYR A 386 5.15 2.67 0.54
CA TYR A 386 5.69 3.91 1.10
C TYR A 386 6.63 3.66 2.30
N VAL A 387 7.07 2.42 2.54
CA VAL A 387 8.10 2.11 3.54
C VAL A 387 9.48 2.39 2.91
N LEU A 388 9.93 3.65 2.97
CA LEU A 388 11.10 4.13 2.21
C LEU A 388 12.43 3.92 2.97
N ARG A 389 12.65 4.78 3.97
CA ARG A 389 13.89 4.86 4.78
C ARG A 389 13.65 4.53 6.26
N ALA A 390 12.42 4.67 6.73
CA ALA A 390 12.00 4.34 8.09
C ALA A 390 11.95 2.82 8.33
N LYS A 391 12.36 2.38 9.53
CA LYS A 391 12.36 0.96 9.91
C LYS A 391 10.93 0.46 10.13
N ALA A 392 10.53 -0.59 9.43
CA ALA A 392 9.30 -1.32 9.74
C ALA A 392 9.47 -2.22 10.98
N LEU A 393 8.44 -2.28 11.83
CA LEU A 393 8.35 -3.20 12.97
C LEU A 393 7.58 -4.47 12.61
N ALA A 394 7.93 -5.59 13.23
CA ALA A 394 7.05 -6.77 13.23
C ALA A 394 5.83 -6.51 14.13
N VAL A 395 4.64 -6.92 13.69
CA VAL A 395 3.39 -6.73 14.43
C VAL A 395 2.83 -8.08 14.88
N ALA A 396 2.44 -8.18 16.14
CA ALA A 396 1.65 -9.28 16.70
C ALA A 396 0.18 -8.85 16.86
N ASP A 397 -0.77 -9.77 16.63
CA ASP A 397 -2.20 -9.45 16.77
C ASP A 397 -2.59 -9.12 18.22
N GLU A 398 -2.00 -9.82 19.19
CA GLU A 398 -2.17 -9.61 20.64
C GLU A 398 -0.85 -9.84 21.39
N ALA A 399 -0.82 -9.54 22.69
CA ALA A 399 0.29 -9.95 23.55
C ALA A 399 0.46 -11.48 23.55
N GLY A 400 1.71 -11.95 23.48
CA GLY A 400 2.05 -13.39 23.44
C GLY A 400 1.85 -14.08 22.08
N ALA A 401 1.26 -13.43 21.08
CA ALA A 401 1.25 -13.94 19.71
C ALA A 401 2.60 -13.69 19.02
N LEU A 402 2.96 -14.55 18.05
CA LEU A 402 4.17 -14.40 17.25
C LEU A 402 4.14 -13.05 16.48
N PRO A 403 5.17 -12.19 16.60
CA PRO A 403 5.28 -10.99 15.78
C PRO A 403 5.65 -11.34 14.33
N VAL A 404 4.94 -10.74 13.37
CA VAL A 404 5.10 -10.99 11.93
C VAL A 404 5.57 -9.70 11.25
N PHE A 405 6.63 -9.75 10.44
CA PHE A 405 7.03 -8.62 9.58
C PHE A 405 6.10 -8.49 8.38
N PRO A 406 5.80 -7.28 7.88
CA PRO A 406 5.03 -7.09 6.66
C PRO A 406 5.90 -7.36 5.42
N THR A 407 5.95 -8.62 5.00
CA THR A 407 6.57 -9.05 3.73
C THR A 407 5.51 -9.36 2.67
N THR A 408 5.91 -9.44 1.39
CA THR A 408 5.04 -9.89 0.29
C THR A 408 4.27 -11.16 0.67
N PHE A 409 5.00 -12.16 1.16
CA PHE A 409 4.43 -13.45 1.56
C PHE A 409 3.43 -13.36 2.71
N THR A 410 3.84 -12.78 3.83
CA THR A 410 3.00 -12.71 5.05
C THR A 410 1.75 -11.85 4.85
N VAL A 411 1.82 -10.85 3.96
CA VAL A 411 0.66 -10.10 3.53
C VAL A 411 -0.20 -10.95 2.58
N SER A 412 0.36 -11.58 1.54
CA SER A 412 -0.43 -12.34 0.55
C SER A 412 -1.15 -13.57 1.12
N THR A 413 -0.59 -14.19 2.18
CA THR A 413 -1.24 -15.26 2.96
C THR A 413 -2.23 -14.73 4.03
N GLU A 414 -2.23 -13.41 4.27
CA GLU A 414 -2.98 -12.72 5.34
C GLU A 414 -2.55 -13.14 6.75
N ASP A 415 -1.32 -13.65 6.89
CA ASP A 415 -0.71 -14.01 8.17
C ASP A 415 -0.24 -12.74 8.93
N TYR A 416 0.12 -11.64 8.24
CA TYR A 416 0.49 -10.36 8.85
C TYR A 416 -0.73 -9.63 9.50
N PRO A 417 -0.68 -9.23 10.78
CA PRO A 417 -1.86 -8.74 11.51
C PRO A 417 -2.54 -7.46 11.03
N LEU A 418 -1.87 -6.62 10.22
CA LEU A 418 -2.45 -5.39 9.67
C LEU A 418 -2.57 -5.47 8.13
N THR A 419 -2.81 -6.67 7.61
CA THR A 419 -3.15 -6.91 6.20
C THR A 419 -4.55 -6.41 5.86
N ARG A 420 -4.69 -5.78 4.69
CA ARG A 420 -5.97 -5.44 4.06
C ARG A 420 -6.03 -5.96 2.63
N ARG A 421 -7.18 -6.50 2.24
CA ARG A 421 -7.53 -6.75 0.83
C ARG A 421 -7.99 -5.43 0.19
N LEU A 422 -7.62 -5.22 -1.06
CA LEU A 422 -8.08 -4.11 -1.89
C LEU A 422 -9.16 -4.65 -2.85
N TYR A 423 -10.26 -3.93 -2.97
CA TYR A 423 -11.45 -4.36 -3.68
C TYR A 423 -11.84 -3.38 -4.78
N MET A 424 -12.33 -3.91 -5.89
CA MET A 424 -13.23 -3.21 -6.80
C MET A 424 -14.58 -3.93 -6.82
N TYR A 425 -15.65 -3.16 -6.79
CA TYR A 425 -17.02 -3.65 -6.81
C TYR A 425 -17.67 -3.29 -8.15
N GLU A 426 -18.17 -4.32 -8.81
CA GLU A 426 -18.83 -4.28 -10.10
C GLU A 426 -20.33 -4.56 -9.91
N PRO A 427 -21.23 -3.64 -10.30
CA PRO A 427 -22.66 -3.90 -10.29
C PRO A 427 -23.07 -5.11 -11.14
N MET A 428 -23.96 -5.97 -10.64
CA MET A 428 -24.39 -7.16 -11.41
C MET A 428 -25.16 -6.80 -12.71
N THR A 429 -25.68 -5.57 -12.76
CA THR A 429 -26.35 -4.97 -13.94
C THR A 429 -25.38 -4.48 -15.01
N LEU A 430 -24.07 -4.44 -14.74
CA LEU A 430 -23.08 -4.01 -15.72
C LEU A 430 -22.97 -5.05 -16.85
N ALA A 431 -22.90 -4.57 -18.09
CA ALA A 431 -22.81 -5.43 -19.26
C ALA A 431 -21.43 -6.09 -19.37
N LEU A 432 -21.40 -7.39 -19.65
CA LEU A 432 -20.16 -8.19 -19.73
C LEU A 432 -19.25 -7.80 -20.90
N ASN A 433 -19.74 -7.00 -21.86
CA ASN A 433 -18.95 -6.42 -22.95
C ASN A 433 -18.56 -4.95 -22.69
N SER A 434 -18.87 -4.39 -21.53
CA SER A 434 -18.53 -3.01 -21.20
C SER A 434 -17.02 -2.83 -20.96
N PRO A 435 -16.47 -1.62 -21.24
CA PRO A 435 -15.08 -1.29 -20.89
C PRO A 435 -14.76 -1.49 -19.41
N ALA A 436 -15.71 -1.21 -18.52
CA ALA A 436 -15.57 -1.39 -17.07
C ALA A 436 -15.44 -2.89 -16.68
N HIS A 437 -16.25 -3.79 -17.27
CA HIS A 437 -16.10 -5.24 -17.05
C HIS A 437 -14.76 -5.76 -17.60
N GLN A 438 -14.37 -5.34 -18.81
CA GLN A 438 -13.10 -5.71 -19.41
C GLN A 438 -11.90 -5.24 -18.58
N PHE A 439 -11.99 -4.03 -18.00
CA PHE A 439 -10.99 -3.51 -17.07
C PHE A 439 -10.88 -4.39 -15.82
N ILE A 440 -11.99 -4.77 -15.19
CA ILE A 440 -11.98 -5.69 -14.04
C ILE A 440 -11.34 -7.04 -14.35
N ASN A 441 -11.62 -7.60 -15.53
CA ASN A 441 -10.99 -8.85 -16.00
C ASN A 441 -9.46 -8.68 -16.17
N PHE A 442 -9.01 -7.56 -16.74
CA PHE A 442 -7.57 -7.24 -16.81
C PHE A 442 -6.96 -7.09 -15.40
N VAL A 443 -7.58 -6.30 -14.52
CA VAL A 443 -7.07 -6.07 -13.16
C VAL A 443 -6.89 -7.38 -12.39
N THR A 444 -7.75 -8.36 -12.61
CA THR A 444 -7.68 -9.68 -11.97
C THR A 444 -6.85 -10.73 -12.73
N SER A 445 -6.36 -10.43 -13.94
CA SER A 445 -5.46 -11.29 -14.73
C SER A 445 -4.03 -11.28 -14.20
N GLU A 446 -3.17 -12.16 -14.72
CA GLU A 446 -1.76 -12.21 -14.29
C GLU A 446 -0.99 -10.94 -14.66
N GLU A 447 -1.34 -10.30 -15.79
CA GLU A 447 -0.77 -9.05 -16.28
C GLU A 447 -1.19 -7.86 -15.40
N GLY A 448 -2.49 -7.72 -15.09
CA GLY A 448 -2.97 -6.69 -14.16
C GLY A 448 -2.38 -6.88 -12.75
N GLN A 449 -2.27 -8.12 -12.28
CA GLN A 449 -1.61 -8.44 -11.02
C GLN A 449 -0.08 -8.21 -11.04
N GLU A 450 0.57 -8.13 -12.20
CA GLU A 450 1.96 -7.68 -12.33
C GLU A 450 2.07 -6.14 -12.28
N VAL A 451 1.06 -5.40 -12.74
CA VAL A 451 0.96 -3.94 -12.51
C VAL A 451 0.77 -3.66 -11.01
N VAL A 452 -0.09 -4.40 -10.32
CA VAL A 452 -0.25 -4.32 -8.84
C VAL A 452 1.11 -4.45 -8.15
N ARG A 453 1.90 -5.45 -8.53
CA ARG A 453 3.26 -5.69 -8.00
C ARG A 453 4.19 -4.50 -8.26
N LYS A 454 4.23 -4.00 -9.50
CA LYS A 454 5.07 -2.86 -9.91
C LYS A 454 4.68 -1.56 -9.22
N SER A 455 3.41 -1.39 -8.83
CA SER A 455 2.93 -0.27 -8.01
C SER A 455 3.27 -0.40 -6.51
N GLY A 456 4.05 -1.42 -6.11
CA GLY A 456 4.44 -1.67 -4.72
C GLY A 456 3.38 -2.37 -3.86
N PHE A 457 2.22 -2.70 -4.44
CA PHE A 457 1.16 -3.43 -3.76
C PHE A 457 1.36 -4.94 -3.89
N ILE A 458 0.73 -5.69 -3.00
CA ILE A 458 0.89 -7.14 -2.96
C ILE A 458 -0.04 -7.79 -3.98
N SER A 459 0.59 -8.37 -4.99
CA SER A 459 -0.03 -9.15 -6.07
C SER A 459 -0.66 -10.45 -5.56
N GLN A 460 -1.72 -10.90 -6.22
CA GLN A 460 -2.30 -12.23 -6.02
C GLN A 460 -1.69 -13.30 -6.96
N ASN A 461 -0.73 -12.94 -7.81
CA ASN A 461 0.00 -13.93 -8.61
C ASN A 461 0.74 -14.91 -7.68
N ILE A 462 0.66 -16.19 -7.98
CA ILE A 462 1.22 -17.23 -7.11
C ILE A 462 2.74 -17.21 -7.19
N GLN A 463 3.36 -16.97 -6.04
CA GLN A 463 4.78 -17.18 -5.80
C GLN A 463 4.96 -18.48 -5.02
N ARG A 464 6.01 -19.23 -5.38
CA ARG A 464 6.47 -20.41 -4.66
C ARG A 464 7.59 -19.99 -3.73
N ILE A 465 7.39 -20.13 -2.41
CA ILE A 465 8.40 -19.77 -1.41
C ILE A 465 8.89 -21.02 -0.68
N GLN A 466 10.18 -21.09 -0.40
CA GLN A 466 10.76 -22.07 0.52
C GLN A 466 10.90 -21.37 1.89
N PRO A 467 9.95 -21.53 2.82
CA PRO A 467 10.03 -20.86 4.12
C PRO A 467 11.10 -21.51 4.99
N VAL A 468 11.79 -20.69 5.79
CA VAL A 468 12.64 -21.19 6.87
C VAL A 468 11.74 -21.63 8.03
N LEU A 469 11.64 -22.94 8.25
CA LEU A 469 10.83 -23.51 9.33
C LEU A 469 11.54 -23.34 10.68
N SER A 470 10.86 -22.76 11.67
CA SER A 470 11.37 -22.73 13.05
C SER A 470 11.33 -24.13 13.67
N PRO A 471 12.37 -24.56 14.41
CA PRO A 471 12.32 -25.78 15.23
C PRO A 471 11.23 -25.79 16.30
N GLU A 472 10.66 -24.62 16.63
CA GLU A 472 9.54 -24.47 17.57
C GLU A 472 8.18 -24.85 16.95
N LEU A 473 8.12 -25.06 15.63
CA LEU A 473 6.91 -25.54 14.97
C LEU A 473 6.61 -27.00 15.34
N PRO A 474 5.33 -27.42 15.36
CA PRO A 474 4.97 -28.81 15.64
C PRO A 474 5.69 -29.79 14.71
N ALA A 475 6.29 -30.85 15.28
CA ALA A 475 7.07 -31.83 14.52
C ALA A 475 6.29 -32.46 13.34
N GLU A 476 4.98 -32.68 13.51
CA GLU A 476 4.09 -33.13 12.44
C GLU A 476 4.05 -32.13 11.27
N TYR A 477 3.89 -30.82 11.56
CA TYR A 477 3.92 -29.79 10.52
C TYR A 477 5.28 -29.73 9.82
N ILE A 478 6.39 -29.83 10.57
CA ILE A 478 7.73 -29.88 9.99
C ILE A 478 7.87 -31.08 9.02
N ALA A 479 7.48 -32.28 9.42
CA ALA A 479 7.55 -33.48 8.56
C ALA A 479 6.69 -33.35 7.28
N LEU A 480 5.50 -32.75 7.38
CA LEU A 480 4.60 -32.51 6.24
C LEU A 480 5.10 -31.42 5.28
N THR A 481 5.99 -30.53 5.72
CA THR A 481 6.41 -29.35 4.95
C THR A 481 7.88 -29.41 4.52
N GLN A 482 8.70 -30.24 5.18
CA GLN A 482 10.11 -30.44 4.85
C GLN A 482 10.31 -30.84 3.38
N GLY A 483 11.27 -30.18 2.73
CA GLY A 483 11.61 -30.38 1.33
C GLY A 483 10.58 -29.86 0.31
N GLY A 484 9.43 -29.35 0.77
CA GLY A 484 8.41 -28.71 -0.07
C GLY A 484 8.63 -27.21 -0.23
N SER A 485 7.68 -26.56 -0.88
CA SER A 485 7.57 -25.10 -0.95
C SER A 485 6.12 -24.68 -0.71
N ARG A 486 5.88 -23.59 0.01
CA ARG A 486 4.53 -23.04 0.27
C ARG A 486 4.17 -22.06 -0.84
N LEU A 487 2.94 -22.15 -1.35
CA LEU A 487 2.41 -21.12 -2.26
C LEU A 487 2.03 -19.86 -1.47
N SER A 488 2.11 -18.70 -2.10
CA SER A 488 1.88 -17.38 -1.49
C SER A 488 0.41 -17.06 -1.18
N LEU A 489 -0.42 -18.05 -0.84
CA LEU A 489 -1.82 -17.89 -0.50
C LEU A 489 -2.28 -18.89 0.57
N ASN A 490 -3.41 -18.56 1.19
CA ASN A 490 -4.18 -19.43 2.07
C ASN A 490 -5.61 -19.51 1.53
N PHE A 491 -6.18 -20.71 1.39
CA PHE A 491 -7.62 -20.83 1.19
C PHE A 491 -8.35 -20.50 2.50
N ARG A 492 -9.33 -19.61 2.40
CA ARG A 492 -10.16 -19.10 3.51
C ARG A 492 -11.63 -19.33 3.21
N PHE A 493 -12.45 -19.35 4.28
CA PHE A 493 -13.84 -19.75 4.23
C PHE A 493 -14.73 -18.63 4.77
N ASN A 494 -15.96 -18.52 4.25
CA ASN A 494 -16.96 -17.62 4.81
C ASN A 494 -17.28 -18.01 6.27
N SER A 495 -17.51 -17.01 7.12
CA SER A 495 -17.66 -17.23 8.56
C SER A 495 -18.80 -18.20 8.87
N GLY A 496 -18.51 -19.24 9.66
CA GLY A 496 -19.47 -20.27 10.04
C GLY A 496 -19.81 -21.31 8.97
N THR A 497 -19.23 -21.23 7.77
CA THR A 497 -19.52 -22.16 6.66
C THR A 497 -18.31 -22.99 6.21
N PHE A 498 -18.56 -23.86 5.23
CA PHE A 498 -17.56 -24.64 4.50
C PHE A 498 -17.29 -24.07 3.09
N ASP A 499 -17.91 -22.95 2.74
CA ASP A 499 -17.77 -22.31 1.44
C ASP A 499 -16.51 -21.46 1.41
N LEU A 500 -15.73 -21.59 0.33
CA LEU A 500 -14.59 -20.73 0.07
C LEU A 500 -15.05 -19.27 -0.05
N ASP A 501 -14.31 -18.33 0.53
CA ASP A 501 -14.57 -16.90 0.33
C ASP A 501 -14.31 -16.46 -1.13
N ASN A 502 -14.75 -15.27 -1.52
CA ASN A 502 -14.63 -14.80 -2.90
C ASN A 502 -13.18 -14.74 -3.42
N LYS A 503 -12.20 -14.48 -2.55
CA LYS A 503 -10.78 -14.53 -2.92
C LYS A 503 -10.34 -15.97 -3.12
N ALA A 504 -10.68 -16.84 -2.17
CA ALA A 504 -10.37 -18.26 -2.18
C ALA A 504 -10.98 -18.99 -3.39
N GLN A 505 -12.17 -18.59 -3.86
CA GLN A 505 -12.76 -19.09 -5.11
C GLN A 505 -11.93 -18.71 -6.35
N ARG A 506 -11.43 -17.46 -6.43
CA ARG A 506 -10.55 -17.00 -7.52
C ARG A 506 -9.12 -17.55 -7.41
N ASP A 507 -8.63 -17.75 -6.19
CA ASP A 507 -7.35 -18.39 -5.91
C ASP A 507 -7.32 -19.85 -6.40
N LEU A 508 -8.46 -20.55 -6.42
CA LEU A 508 -8.55 -21.88 -7.02
C LEU A 508 -8.10 -21.88 -8.49
N GLU A 509 -8.57 -20.92 -9.28
CA GLU A 509 -8.16 -20.77 -10.68
C GLU A 509 -6.68 -20.42 -10.83
N ARG A 510 -6.15 -19.60 -9.90
CA ARG A 510 -4.71 -19.26 -9.86
C ARG A 510 -3.86 -20.48 -9.55
N VAL A 511 -4.29 -21.33 -8.60
CA VAL A 511 -3.62 -22.59 -8.26
C VAL A 511 -3.64 -23.56 -9.44
N ILE A 512 -4.74 -23.63 -10.19
CA ILE A 512 -4.85 -24.45 -11.40
C ILE A 512 -3.84 -23.96 -12.46
N ARG A 513 -3.85 -22.67 -12.81
CA ARG A 513 -2.87 -22.08 -13.73
C ARG A 513 -1.43 -22.29 -13.29
N PHE A 514 -1.16 -22.25 -11.98
CA PHE A 514 0.15 -22.58 -11.43
C PHE A 514 0.56 -24.03 -11.75
N PHE A 515 -0.33 -25.02 -11.53
CA PHE A 515 -0.02 -26.42 -11.82
C PHE A 515 0.03 -26.74 -13.32
N GLU A 516 -0.76 -26.07 -14.15
CA GLU A 516 -0.67 -26.14 -15.62
C GLU A 516 0.72 -25.69 -16.11
N LYS A 517 1.26 -24.60 -15.53
CA LYS A 517 2.60 -24.09 -15.82
C LYS A 517 3.74 -24.88 -15.18
N ASN A 518 3.45 -25.69 -14.15
CA ASN A 518 4.44 -26.47 -13.39
C ASN A 518 4.11 -27.98 -13.41
N PRO A 519 4.06 -28.62 -14.60
CA PRO A 519 3.68 -30.01 -14.73
C PRO A 519 4.63 -30.93 -13.97
N GLY A 520 4.07 -31.89 -13.22
CA GLY A 520 4.85 -32.81 -12.38
C GLY A 520 5.11 -32.31 -10.96
N GLN A 521 4.62 -31.14 -10.56
CA GLN A 521 4.44 -30.83 -9.14
C GLN A 521 3.16 -31.49 -8.60
N ARG A 522 3.13 -31.77 -7.30
CA ARG A 522 1.96 -32.31 -6.59
C ARG A 522 1.60 -31.43 -5.41
N ALA A 523 0.30 -31.20 -5.19
CA ALA A 523 -0.18 -30.45 -4.04
C ALA A 523 -0.16 -31.30 -2.76
N VAL A 524 0.23 -30.69 -1.65
CA VAL A 524 -0.02 -31.14 -0.28
C VAL A 524 -0.88 -30.07 0.38
N LEU A 525 -2.06 -30.43 0.88
CA LEU A 525 -2.98 -29.50 1.51
C LEU A 525 -2.95 -29.69 3.03
N ILE A 526 -2.69 -28.61 3.76
CA ILE A 526 -2.63 -28.62 5.23
C ILE A 526 -3.69 -27.69 5.78
N GLY A 527 -4.73 -28.26 6.38
CA GLY A 527 -5.83 -27.54 6.99
C GLY A 527 -5.60 -27.23 8.46
N PHE A 528 -6.11 -26.08 8.89
CA PHE A 528 -6.04 -25.56 10.25
C PHE A 528 -7.41 -25.06 10.74
N SER A 529 -7.55 -24.97 12.05
CA SER A 529 -8.67 -24.33 12.74
C SER A 529 -8.14 -23.33 13.76
N ASP A 530 -9.04 -22.52 14.32
CA ASP A 530 -8.78 -21.91 15.62
C ASP A 530 -8.94 -22.93 16.76
N SER A 531 -8.66 -22.50 17.99
CA SER A 531 -8.73 -23.34 19.19
C SER A 531 -10.11 -23.38 19.87
N THR A 532 -11.20 -23.04 19.17
CA THR A 532 -12.56 -23.14 19.73
C THR A 532 -13.11 -24.54 19.55
N GLY A 533 -13.33 -25.28 20.64
CA GLY A 533 -13.79 -26.67 20.61
C GLY A 533 -12.72 -27.63 21.13
N SER A 534 -12.93 -28.93 20.96
CA SER A 534 -11.94 -29.93 21.37
C SER A 534 -10.93 -30.19 20.24
N ALA A 535 -9.67 -30.45 20.60
CA ALA A 535 -8.59 -30.76 19.63
C ALA A 535 -8.99 -31.85 18.62
N GLY A 536 -9.72 -32.90 19.06
CA GLY A 536 -10.24 -33.95 18.17
C GLY A 536 -11.33 -33.50 17.20
N HIS A 537 -12.19 -32.54 17.60
CA HIS A 537 -13.14 -31.89 16.69
C HIS A 537 -12.41 -30.96 15.71
N ASN A 538 -11.48 -30.15 16.21
CA ASN A 538 -10.66 -29.21 15.45
C ASN A 538 -9.83 -29.91 14.37
N ARG A 539 -9.26 -31.08 14.67
CA ARG A 539 -8.55 -31.91 13.68
C ARG A 539 -9.48 -32.44 12.58
N LYS A 540 -10.71 -32.86 12.91
CA LYS A 540 -11.70 -33.28 11.92
C LYS A 540 -12.17 -32.11 11.04
N LEU A 541 -12.46 -30.96 11.64
CA LEU A 541 -12.92 -29.76 10.94
C LEU A 541 -11.87 -29.23 9.95
N SER A 542 -10.61 -29.19 10.37
CA SER A 542 -9.48 -28.80 9.52
C SER A 542 -9.22 -29.80 8.38
N GLN A 543 -9.31 -31.12 8.65
CA GLN A 543 -9.25 -32.16 7.62
C GLN A 543 -10.36 -32.01 6.58
N GLN A 544 -11.60 -31.72 7.01
CA GLN A 544 -12.75 -31.50 6.13
C GLN A 544 -12.54 -30.27 5.22
N ARG A 545 -12.07 -29.14 5.78
CA ARG A 545 -11.72 -27.93 5.00
C ARG A 545 -10.65 -28.21 3.94
N ALA A 546 -9.59 -28.93 4.30
CA ALA A 546 -8.56 -29.31 3.33
C ALA A 546 -9.10 -30.31 2.28
N GLY A 547 -10.04 -31.18 2.65
CA GLY A 547 -10.77 -32.07 1.74
C GLY A 547 -11.64 -31.31 0.72
N ILE A 548 -12.32 -30.25 1.13
CA ILE A 548 -13.11 -29.40 0.20
C ILE A 548 -12.21 -28.76 -0.85
N VAL A 549 -11.05 -28.22 -0.44
CA VAL A 549 -10.05 -27.67 -1.37
C VAL A 549 -9.51 -28.76 -2.30
N ARG A 550 -9.23 -29.96 -1.77
CA ARG A 550 -8.83 -31.13 -2.58
C ARG A 550 -9.85 -31.43 -3.66
N ASP A 551 -11.13 -31.52 -3.29
CA ASP A 551 -12.19 -31.94 -4.22
C ASP A 551 -12.41 -30.91 -5.32
N GLN A 552 -12.31 -29.61 -5.00
CA GLN A 552 -12.34 -28.52 -5.98
C GLN A 552 -11.15 -28.55 -6.95
N LEU A 553 -9.96 -28.93 -6.47
CA LEU A 553 -8.75 -29.08 -7.30
C LEU A 553 -8.79 -30.35 -8.18
N LEU A 554 -9.19 -31.50 -7.61
CA LEU A 554 -9.34 -32.77 -8.33
C LEU A 554 -10.40 -32.68 -9.44
N ALA A 555 -11.54 -32.02 -9.16
CA ALA A 555 -12.59 -31.78 -10.15
C ALA A 555 -12.12 -30.95 -11.38
N ARG A 556 -10.94 -30.32 -11.28
CA ARG A 556 -10.30 -29.53 -12.34
C ARG A 556 -8.94 -30.10 -12.76
N GLY A 557 -8.72 -31.40 -12.51
CA GLY A 557 -7.57 -32.17 -13.00
C GLY A 557 -6.28 -32.05 -12.19
N ILE A 558 -6.27 -31.31 -11.07
CA ILE A 558 -5.05 -31.08 -10.28
C ILE A 558 -4.81 -32.22 -9.29
N ASN A 559 -3.67 -32.89 -9.41
CA ASN A 559 -3.27 -34.01 -8.53
C ASN A 559 -2.84 -33.51 -7.14
N VAL A 560 -3.68 -33.77 -6.15
CA VAL A 560 -3.37 -33.60 -4.73
C VAL A 560 -2.79 -34.91 -4.18
N ALA A 561 -1.53 -34.87 -3.76
CA ALA A 561 -0.84 -36.03 -3.18
C ALA A 561 -1.34 -36.38 -1.79
N GLU A 562 -1.57 -35.36 -0.96
CA GLU A 562 -1.76 -35.50 0.47
C GLU A 562 -2.70 -34.42 0.99
N VAL A 563 -3.52 -34.76 1.99
CA VAL A 563 -4.46 -33.84 2.65
C VAL A 563 -4.46 -34.13 4.14
N HIS A 564 -4.06 -33.15 4.94
CA HIS A 564 -3.85 -33.30 6.38
C HIS A 564 -4.58 -32.20 7.15
N GLY A 565 -5.30 -32.57 8.21
CA GLY A 565 -5.88 -31.65 9.19
C GLY A 565 -5.03 -31.62 10.45
N LEU A 566 -4.50 -30.45 10.80
CA LEU A 566 -3.68 -30.24 11.99
C LEU A 566 -4.43 -29.55 13.15
N GLY A 567 -5.70 -29.21 12.96
CA GLY A 567 -6.50 -28.50 13.96
C GLY A 567 -5.89 -27.15 14.31
N GLU A 568 -5.77 -26.88 15.61
CA GLU A 568 -5.24 -25.62 16.18
C GLU A 568 -3.70 -25.52 16.24
N LEU A 569 -2.98 -26.54 15.74
CA LEU A 569 -1.52 -26.53 15.67
C LEU A 569 -0.98 -25.41 14.75
N ALA A 570 0.24 -24.95 15.01
CA ALA A 570 0.89 -23.87 14.26
C ALA A 570 -0.02 -22.64 14.00
N PRO A 571 -0.52 -21.98 15.07
CA PRO A 571 -1.32 -20.76 14.95
C PRO A 571 -0.45 -19.62 14.40
N VAL A 572 -1.00 -18.87 13.44
CA VAL A 572 -0.37 -17.67 12.84
C VAL A 572 -0.81 -16.39 13.55
N ALA A 573 -1.86 -16.44 14.36
CA ALA A 573 -2.36 -15.32 15.15
C ALA A 573 -2.95 -15.80 16.50
N SER A 574 -3.30 -14.85 17.38
CA SER A 574 -3.89 -15.15 18.68
C SER A 574 -5.27 -15.81 18.54
N ASN A 575 -5.52 -16.89 19.28
CA ASN A 575 -6.87 -17.46 19.37
C ASN A 575 -7.81 -16.67 20.32
N ALA A 576 -7.29 -15.68 21.07
CA ALA A 576 -8.12 -14.86 21.96
C ALA A 576 -9.01 -13.88 21.17
N SER A 577 -8.50 -13.29 20.08
CA SER A 577 -9.24 -12.33 19.25
C SER A 577 -10.08 -13.03 18.17
N ALA A 578 -11.20 -12.44 17.77
CA ALA A 578 -12.02 -12.99 16.67
C ALA A 578 -11.26 -12.97 15.33
N THR A 579 -10.48 -11.91 15.09
CA THR A 579 -9.62 -11.71 13.92
C THR A 579 -8.49 -12.73 13.84
N GLY A 580 -7.87 -13.07 14.97
CA GLY A 580 -6.79 -14.05 15.01
C GLY A 580 -7.30 -15.48 14.87
N ARG A 581 -8.47 -15.81 15.44
CA ARG A 581 -9.18 -17.06 15.13
C ARG A 581 -9.48 -17.19 13.64
N GLU A 582 -9.93 -16.11 12.99
CA GLU A 582 -10.16 -16.09 11.54
C GLU A 582 -8.88 -16.33 10.73
N ARG A 583 -7.74 -15.76 11.15
CA ARG A 583 -6.44 -16.06 10.53
C ARG A 583 -6.04 -17.53 10.67
N ASN A 584 -6.27 -18.13 11.84
CA ASN A 584 -5.95 -19.54 12.10
C ASN A 584 -6.84 -20.53 11.33
N ARG A 585 -8.08 -20.17 10.97
CA ARG A 585 -8.94 -20.94 10.05
C ARG A 585 -8.48 -20.80 8.58
N ARG A 586 -7.46 -21.57 8.21
CA ARG A 586 -6.84 -21.55 6.87
C ARG A 586 -6.61 -22.96 6.32
N VAL A 587 -6.48 -23.09 5.00
CA VAL A 587 -5.83 -24.24 4.35
C VAL A 587 -4.64 -23.73 3.56
N GLU A 588 -3.45 -24.23 3.88
CA GLU A 588 -2.21 -23.94 3.18
C GLU A 588 -2.03 -24.87 1.98
N VAL A 589 -1.45 -24.34 0.91
CA VAL A 589 -1.05 -25.13 -0.26
C VAL A 589 0.46 -25.25 -0.29
N TRP A 590 0.94 -26.48 -0.20
CA TRP A 590 2.34 -26.85 -0.33
C TRP A 590 2.55 -27.62 -1.64
N VAL A 591 3.72 -27.48 -2.24
CA VAL A 591 4.09 -28.17 -3.48
C VAL A 591 5.39 -28.95 -3.31
N ARG A 592 5.40 -30.15 -3.88
CA ARG A 592 6.54 -31.08 -3.90
C ARG A 592 6.80 -31.53 -5.34
N ASP A 593 8.07 -31.65 -5.71
CA ASP A 593 8.49 -32.14 -7.04
C ASP A 593 8.38 -33.68 -7.09
N ARG A 594 7.71 -34.23 -8.12
CA ARG A 594 7.38 -35.68 -8.23
C ARG A 594 8.59 -36.63 -8.14
N THR A 595 9.80 -36.17 -8.44
CA THR A 595 11.03 -36.98 -8.43
C THR A 595 11.70 -37.07 -7.06
N ARG A 596 11.35 -36.19 -6.10
CA ARG A 596 11.91 -36.20 -4.75
C ARG A 596 11.00 -36.98 -3.81
N ALA A 597 11.10 -38.30 -3.87
CA ALA A 597 10.46 -39.17 -2.88
C ALA A 597 10.88 -38.74 -1.45
N PRO A 598 9.99 -38.82 -0.45
CA PRO A 598 10.39 -38.57 0.92
C PRO A 598 11.50 -39.54 1.31
N ALA A 599 12.55 -39.03 1.96
CA ALA A 599 13.52 -39.91 2.61
C ALA A 599 12.75 -40.80 3.60
N PRO A 600 13.03 -42.11 3.67
CA PRO A 600 12.37 -42.98 4.62
C PRO A 600 12.64 -42.46 6.04
N ALA A 601 11.60 -42.44 6.88
CA ALA A 601 11.75 -42.11 8.29
C ALA A 601 12.66 -43.16 8.95
N SER A 602 13.78 -42.68 9.51
CA SER A 602 14.76 -43.46 10.28
C SER A 602 14.39 -43.53 11.75
#